data_AF-A0A352J2C0-F1
#
_entry.id   AF-A0A352J2C0-F1
#
_cell.length_a   1.000
_cell.length_b   1.000
_cell.length_c   1.000
_cell.angle_alpha   90.00
_cell.angle_beta   90.00
_cell.angle_gamma   90.00
#
_symmetry.space_group_name_H-M   'P 1'
#
loop_
_entity.id
_entity.type
_entity.pdbx_description
1 polymer ?
#
loop_
_entity_poly.entity_id
_entity_poly.type
_entity_poly.pdbx_seq_one_letter_code
_entity_poly.pdbx_strand_id
1 'polypeptide(L)'
;MTQEIRDTLKILPQGPGCYQFLDEKGRIIYVGKAKNLKKRVSSYFNKHQENPKTRVLVRNIRQIKYIVVNTEEDTFLLENNLIK
;
A
#
# COMPACT_ATOMS: atom_id res chain seq x y z
N MET A 1 12.64 -6.87 4.45
CA MET A 1 12.06 -6.37 3.18
C MET A 1 12.56 -7.24 2.04
N THR A 2 11.67 -7.85 1.26
CA THR A 2 12.01 -8.74 0.13
C THR A 2 12.45 -7.94 -1.10
N GLN A 3 13.08 -8.60 -2.08
CA GLN A 3 13.50 -7.96 -3.33
C GLN A 3 12.30 -7.48 -4.16
N GLU A 4 11.24 -8.30 -4.24
CA GLU A 4 9.99 -7.96 -4.93
C GLU A 4 9.35 -6.67 -4.39
N ILE A 5 9.33 -6.48 -3.06
CA ILE A 5 8.84 -5.25 -2.45
C ILE A 5 9.69 -4.06 -2.88
N ARG A 6 11.03 -4.19 -2.87
CA ARG A 6 11.93 -3.10 -3.29
C ARG A 6 11.68 -2.69 -4.73
N ASP A 7 11.49 -3.66 -5.62
CA ASP A 7 11.28 -3.37 -7.04
C ASP A 7 9.89 -2.77 -7.28
N THR A 8 8.87 -3.24 -6.56
CA THR A 8 7.53 -2.60 -6.56
C THR A 8 7.61 -1.14 -6.14
N LEU A 9 8.32 -0.83 -5.04
CA LEU A 9 8.47 0.55 -4.54
C LEU A 9 9.13 1.50 -5.56
N LYS A 10 10.03 0.99 -6.41
CA LYS A 10 10.69 1.79 -7.45
C LYS A 10 9.71 2.19 -8.55
N ILE A 11 8.87 1.25 -8.98
CA ILE A 11 7.95 1.41 -10.12
C ILE A 11 6.58 2.02 -9.73
N LEU A 12 6.30 2.21 -8.44
CA LEU A 12 5.06 2.82 -8.00
C LEU A 12 4.82 4.18 -8.68
N PRO A 13 3.61 4.44 -9.19
CA PRO A 13 3.28 5.68 -9.86
C PRO A 13 3.20 6.85 -8.88
N GLN A 14 3.48 8.05 -9.39
CA GLN A 14 3.33 9.30 -8.67
C GLN A 14 1.94 9.91 -8.88
N GLY A 15 0.89 9.14 -8.59
CA GLY A 15 -0.50 9.57 -8.79
C GLY A 15 -1.44 8.97 -7.74
N PRO A 16 -2.73 9.37 -7.77
CA PRO A 16 -3.71 8.90 -6.81
C PRO A 16 -4.09 7.43 -7.07
N GLY A 17 -4.51 6.75 -6.01
CA GLY A 17 -4.89 5.35 -6.10
C GLY A 17 -5.16 4.66 -4.77
N CYS A 18 -5.67 3.43 -4.87
CA CYS A 18 -5.79 2.50 -3.76
C CYS A 18 -4.59 1.55 -3.74
N TYR A 19 -4.20 1.09 -2.56
CA TYR A 19 -3.18 0.06 -2.38
C TYR A 19 -3.61 -0.96 -1.34
N GLN A 20 -3.07 -2.17 -1.48
CA GLN A 20 -3.30 -3.29 -0.59
C GLN A 20 -1.96 -3.88 -0.17
N PHE A 21 -1.84 -4.22 1.11
CA PHE A 21 -0.76 -5.04 1.61
C PHE A 21 -1.28 -6.45 1.87
N LEU A 22 -0.52 -7.43 1.40
CA LEU A 22 -0.89 -8.83 1.54
C LEU A 22 0.18 -9.58 2.34
N ASP A 23 -0.24 -10.56 3.13
CA ASP A 23 0.63 -11.46 3.87
C ASP A 23 1.21 -12.59 2.99
N GLU A 24 1.95 -13.51 3.61
CA GLU A 24 2.56 -14.67 2.94
C GLU A 24 1.55 -15.67 2.38
N LYS A 25 0.30 -15.63 2.84
CA LYS A 25 -0.79 -16.46 2.35
C LYS A 25 -1.62 -15.75 1.28
N GLY A 26 -1.19 -14.56 0.85
CA GLY A 26 -1.91 -13.73 -0.11
C GLY A 26 -3.18 -13.09 0.47
N ARG A 27 -3.32 -13.01 1.80
CA ARG A 27 -4.48 -12.37 2.44
C ARG A 27 -4.24 -10.88 2.57
N ILE A 28 -5.26 -10.09 2.26
CA ILE A 28 -5.22 -8.64 2.46
C ILE A 28 -5.19 -8.36 3.97
N ILE A 29 -4.12 -7.71 4.43
CA ILE A 29 -3.93 -7.30 5.83
C ILE A 29 -4.08 -5.80 6.04
N TYR A 30 -4.12 -5.02 4.95
CA TYR A 30 -4.34 -3.58 4.96
C TYR A 30 -4.79 -3.09 3.59
N VAL A 31 -5.74 -2.14 3.59
CA VAL A 31 -6.16 -1.38 2.42
C VAL A 31 -6.03 0.10 2.76
N GLY A 32 -5.55 0.89 1.81
CA GLY A 32 -5.53 2.34 1.97
C GLY A 32 -5.59 3.06 0.64
N LYS A 33 -5.78 4.38 0.71
CA LYS A 33 -5.76 5.29 -0.43
C LYS A 33 -4.62 6.30 -0.30
N ALA A 34 -4.20 6.83 -1.43
CA ALA A 34 -3.15 7.82 -1.51
C ALA A 34 -3.45 8.83 -2.63
N LYS A 35 -3.14 10.11 -2.39
CA LYS A 35 -3.01 11.12 -3.47
C LYS A 35 -1.75 10.88 -4.33
N ASN A 36 -0.76 10.19 -3.75
CA ASN A 36 0.46 9.79 -4.40
C ASN A 36 0.90 8.42 -3.86
N LEU A 37 0.67 7.38 -4.64
CA LEU A 37 0.98 5.99 -4.27
C LEU A 37 2.45 5.81 -3.89
N LYS A 38 3.38 6.32 -4.71
CA LYS A 38 4.82 6.20 -4.44
C LYS A 38 5.20 6.78 -3.08
N LYS A 39 4.79 8.02 -2.77
CA LYS A 39 5.09 8.69 -1.49
C LYS A 39 4.46 7.95 -0.31
N ARG A 40 3.17 7.62 -0.42
CA ARG A 40 2.40 7.03 0.69
C ARG A 40 2.84 5.60 1.01
N VAL A 41 3.05 4.76 0.01
CA VAL A 41 3.47 3.37 0.26
C VAL A 41 4.91 3.34 0.75
N SER A 42 5.81 4.13 0.14
CA SER A 42 7.22 4.19 0.58
C SER A 42 7.38 4.67 2.02
N SER A 43 6.46 5.50 2.55
CA SER A 43 6.53 5.98 3.94
C SER A 43 6.38 4.87 4.99
N TYR A 44 5.77 3.73 4.64
CA TYR A 44 5.71 2.56 5.53
C TYR A 44 7.08 1.86 5.67
N PHE A 45 7.96 2.02 4.67
CA PHE A 45 9.26 1.34 4.61
C PHE A 45 10.44 2.28 4.90
N ASN A 46 10.18 3.59 5.04
CA ASN A 46 11.18 4.60 5.36
C ASN A 46 11.20 4.92 6.87
N LYS A 47 12.40 4.98 7.46
CA LYS A 47 12.74 5.44 8.83
C LYS A 47 11.97 4.79 10.00
N HIS A 48 12.48 5.00 11.22
CA HIS A 48 11.95 4.50 12.49
C HIS A 48 10.44 4.75 12.60
N GLN A 49 9.64 3.73 12.28
CA GLN A 49 8.20 3.77 12.46
C GLN A 49 7.95 3.88 13.97
N GLU A 50 7.52 5.03 14.46
CA GLU A 50 7.30 5.26 15.90
C GLU A 50 6.13 4.42 16.42
N ASN A 51 5.12 4.18 15.58
CA ASN A 51 3.94 3.42 15.93
C ASN A 51 4.21 1.89 15.93
N PRO A 52 4.04 1.19 17.07
CA PRO A 52 4.21 -0.26 17.16
C PRO A 52 3.31 -1.05 16.21
N LYS A 53 2.06 -0.61 16.00
CA LYS A 53 1.11 -1.30 15.11
C LYS A 53 1.58 -1.26 13.65
N THR A 54 2.08 -0.11 13.20
CA THR A 54 2.64 0.03 11.85
C THR A 54 3.88 -0.84 11.67
N ARG A 55 4.75 -0.95 12.69
CA ARG A 55 5.89 -1.88 12.65
C ARG A 55 5.46 -3.33 12.45
N VAL A 56 4.46 -3.78 13.18
CA VAL A 56 3.93 -5.15 13.05
C VAL A 56 3.31 -5.35 11.67
N LEU A 57 2.51 -4.39 11.19
CA LEU A 57 1.94 -4.43 9.84
C LEU A 57 3.04 -4.61 8.79
N VAL A 58 4.06 -3.74 8.80
CA VAL A 58 5.16 -3.73 7.82
C VAL A 58 5.94 -5.05 7.81
N ARG A 59 6.12 -5.68 8.98
CA ARG A 59 6.79 -6.99 9.09
C ARG A 59 6.01 -8.11 8.39
N ASN A 60 4.70 -8.00 8.30
CA ASN A 60 3.83 -9.02 7.70
C ASN A 60 3.59 -8.81 6.20
N ILE A 61 4.03 -7.69 5.62
CA ILE A 61 3.84 -7.41 4.19
C ILE A 61 4.75 -8.32 3.36
N ARG A 62 4.15 -9.10 2.46
CA ARG A 62 4.85 -9.90 1.45
C ARG A 62 4.60 -9.41 0.04
N GLN A 63 3.43 -8.87 -0.24
CA GLN A 63 3.08 -8.34 -1.56
C GLN A 63 2.37 -6.99 -1.42
N ILE A 64 2.58 -6.12 -2.42
CA ILE A 64 1.90 -4.83 -2.56
C ILE A 64 1.12 -4.87 -3.87
N LYS A 65 -0.19 -4.60 -3.81
CA LYS A 65 -1.03 -4.37 -4.99
C LYS A 65 -1.51 -2.93 -4.98
N TYR A 66 -1.76 -2.36 -6.15
CA TYR A 66 -2.30 -1.00 -6.28
C TYR A 66 -3.16 -0.87 -7.52
N ILE A 67 -4.08 0.08 -7.48
CA ILE A 67 -4.91 0.51 -8.59
C ILE A 67 -4.78 2.03 -8.68
N VAL A 68 -4.35 2.51 -9.84
CA VAL A 68 -4.28 3.94 -10.14
C VAL A 68 -5.67 4.42 -10.50
N VAL A 69 -6.05 5.58 -9.98
CA VAL A 69 -7.31 6.24 -10.34
C VAL A 69 -7.02 7.61 -10.93
N ASN A 70 -7.98 8.18 -11.66
CA ASN A 70 -7.83 9.50 -12.26
C ASN A 70 -8.18 10.63 -11.28
N THR A 71 -9.12 10.38 -10.36
CA THR A 71 -9.62 11.38 -9.40
C THR A 71 -9.69 10.85 -7.97
N GLU A 72 -9.72 11.73 -6.97
CA GLU A 72 -9.89 11.32 -5.57
C GLU A 72 -11.27 10.70 -5.27
N GLU A 73 -12.30 11.06 -6.03
CA GLU A 73 -13.65 10.50 -5.91
C GLU A 73 -13.69 9.02 -6.31
N ASP A 74 -12.96 8.65 -7.37
CA ASP A 74 -12.83 7.26 -7.82
C ASP A 74 -12.22 6.36 -6.73
N THR A 75 -11.28 6.89 -5.93
CA THR A 75 -10.68 6.17 -4.79
C THR A 75 -11.69 5.80 -3.71
N PHE A 76 -12.75 6.58 -3.50
CA PHE A 76 -13.78 6.30 -2.49
C PHE A 76 -14.69 5.14 -2.90
N LEU A 77 -15.09 5.10 -4.17
CA LEU A 77 -15.91 4.00 -4.71
C LEU A 77 -15.12 2.69 -4.75
N LEU A 78 -13.84 2.76 -5.12
CA LEU A 78 -12.98 1.59 -5.21
C LEU A 78 -12.66 0.99 -3.83
N GLU A 79 -12.43 1.83 -2.82
CA GLU A 79 -12.19 1.40 -1.43
C GLU A 79 -13.37 0.58 -0.87
N ASN A 80 -14.61 1.05 -1.05
CA ASN A 80 -15.80 0.31 -0.62
C ASN A 80 -15.95 -1.06 -1.31
N ASN A 81 -15.51 -1.19 -2.56
CA ASN A 81 -15.55 -2.45 -3.29
C ASN A 81 -14.42 -3.40 -2.91
N LEU A 82 -13.29 -2.90 -2.40
CA LEU A 82 -12.14 -3.71 -1.99
C LEU A 82 -12.20 -4.18 -0.52
N ILE A 83 -13.09 -3.59 0.28
CA ILE A 83 -13.28 -3.94 1.70
C ILE A 83 -14.41 -4.97 1.89
N LYS A 84 -15.29 -5.17 0.88
CA LYS A 84 -16.30 -6.24 0.86
C LYS A 84 -15.69 -7.59 0.48
#